data_AF-A0A6J7TAY3-F1
#
_entry.id   AF-A0A6J7TAY3-F1
#
_cell.length_a   1.000
_cell.length_b   1.000
_cell.length_c   1.000
_cell.angle_alpha   90.00
_cell.angle_beta   90.00
_cell.angle_gamma   90.00
#
_symmetry.space_group_name_H-M   'P 1'
#
loop_
_entity.id
_entity.type
_entity.pdbx_description
1 polymer ?
#
loop_
_entity_poly.entity_id
_entity_poly.type
_entity_poly.pdbx_seq_one_letter_code
_entity_poly.pdbx_strand_id
1 'polypeptide(L)'
;MTSTDVEERDGTYWYAGEEVQREYGKMGKSLKNIVTPDEMYDEYGADTFRLYEMSSGPLEASRPWNTRDVIGMQRFLQRVWRNMVDEDTGASRVVDTPATPELRKLLHRMIEGIRSDMDGLRFNTAIAKLIELNNALTQEAAATGSTPLEIASPMIHMLAPLCPHMAEELWGRLGHSQTLTFEPFPVFDPQLLIDDTFEYPVQINGKVRSRLVVPTGTDLATVQALVLSDPKVLAALGGQTPKKVVVVPGRMVNLVL
;
A
#
# COMPACT_ATOMS: atom_id res chain seq x y z
N MET A 1 -17.59 -32.25 -8.75
CA MET A 1 -17.19 -31.28 -9.77
C MET A 1 -16.45 -30.22 -9.01
N THR A 2 -15.14 -30.13 -9.21
CA THR A 2 -14.31 -29.08 -8.61
C THR A 2 -14.32 -27.88 -9.54
N SER A 3 -14.19 -26.66 -9.01
CA SER A 3 -14.19 -25.43 -9.83
C SER A 3 -13.03 -25.38 -10.85
N THR A 4 -12.01 -26.21 -10.66
CA THR A 4 -10.84 -26.36 -11.54
C THR A 4 -11.14 -27.08 -12.85
N ASP A 5 -12.24 -27.84 -12.94
CA ASP A 5 -12.59 -28.58 -14.17
C ASP A 5 -13.45 -27.75 -15.13
N VAL A 6 -13.81 -26.52 -14.74
CA VAL A 6 -14.76 -25.66 -15.44
C VAL A 6 -14.00 -24.61 -16.26
N GLU A 7 -14.31 -24.52 -17.55
CA GLU A 7 -13.76 -23.52 -18.46
C GLU A 7 -14.62 -22.25 -18.48
N GLU A 8 -14.00 -21.08 -18.42
CA GLU A 8 -14.67 -19.80 -18.56
C GLU A 8 -14.51 -19.30 -20.01
N ARG A 9 -15.62 -19.07 -20.71
CA ARG A 9 -15.67 -18.60 -22.10
C ARG A 9 -16.64 -17.43 -22.20
N ASP A 10 -16.14 -16.22 -22.49
CA ASP A 10 -16.95 -15.01 -22.66
C ASP A 10 -17.96 -14.74 -21.52
N GLY A 11 -17.58 -15.04 -20.28
CA GLY A 11 -18.43 -14.86 -19.09
C GLY A 11 -19.46 -15.98 -18.83
N THR A 12 -19.44 -17.05 -19.62
CA THR A 12 -20.20 -18.29 -19.38
C THR A 12 -19.26 -19.40 -18.92
N TYR A 13 -19.76 -20.33 -18.11
CA TYR A 13 -18.98 -21.43 -17.55
C TYR A 13 -19.36 -22.75 -18.22
N TRP A 14 -18.37 -23.57 -18.56
CA TRP A 14 -18.57 -24.80 -19.31
C TRP A 14 -17.86 -25.97 -18.64
N TYR A 15 -18.53 -27.12 -18.54
CA TYR A 15 -17.93 -28.38 -18.08
C TYR A 15 -18.28 -29.49 -19.07
N ALA A 16 -17.28 -30.18 -19.61
CA ALA A 16 -17.45 -31.26 -20.58
C ALA A 16 -18.37 -30.92 -21.79
N GLY A 17 -18.42 -29.65 -22.20
CA GLY A 17 -19.24 -29.18 -23.31
C GLY A 17 -20.66 -28.73 -22.94
N GLU A 18 -21.05 -28.79 -21.67
CA GLU A 18 -22.33 -28.27 -21.17
C GLU A 18 -22.13 -26.94 -20.43
N GLU A 19 -23.06 -26.01 -20.62
CA GLU A 19 -23.07 -24.74 -19.89
C GLU A 19 -23.51 -25.00 -18.43
N VAL A 20 -22.77 -24.45 -17.48
CA VAL A 20 -23.00 -24.57 -16.04
C VAL A 20 -23.08 -23.20 -15.38
N GLN A 21 -23.72 -23.13 -14.21
CA GLN A 21 -23.76 -21.90 -13.40
C GLN A 21 -22.79 -22.02 -12.23
N ARG A 22 -22.15 -20.89 -11.89
CA ARG A 22 -21.25 -20.79 -10.75
C ARG A 22 -21.98 -20.12 -9.59
N GLU A 23 -22.00 -20.79 -8.45
CA GLU A 23 -22.55 -20.27 -7.21
C GLU A 23 -21.47 -20.25 -6.11
N TYR A 24 -21.51 -19.24 -5.25
CA TYR A 24 -20.67 -19.19 -4.06
C TYR A 24 -21.35 -19.95 -2.92
N GLY A 25 -20.60 -20.83 -2.27
CA GLY A 25 -21.09 -21.63 -1.14
C GLY A 25 -20.02 -21.78 -0.07
N LYS A 26 -20.45 -22.22 1.11
CA LYS A 26 -19.54 -22.56 2.22
C LYS A 26 -18.53 -23.61 1.76
N MET A 27 -17.24 -23.37 1.98
CA MET A 27 -16.20 -24.34 1.66
C MET A 27 -16.40 -25.63 2.48
N GLY A 28 -16.39 -26.78 1.80
CA GLY A 28 -16.54 -28.07 2.47
C GLY A 28 -16.55 -29.27 1.54
N LYS A 29 -16.42 -30.46 2.14
CA LYS A 29 -16.38 -31.74 1.41
C LYS A 29 -17.66 -32.02 0.61
N SER A 30 -18.82 -31.60 1.12
CA SER A 30 -20.13 -31.84 0.47
C SER A 30 -20.26 -31.15 -0.88
N LEU A 31 -19.73 -29.91 -1.00
CA LEU A 31 -19.76 -29.15 -2.25
C LEU A 31 -18.52 -29.39 -3.13
N LYS A 32 -17.57 -30.22 -2.68
CA LYS A 32 -16.31 -30.52 -3.39
C LYS A 32 -15.57 -29.24 -3.83
N ASN A 33 -15.66 -28.19 -3.02
CA ASN A 33 -15.07 -26.86 -3.26
C ASN A 33 -14.02 -26.50 -2.20
N ILE A 34 -13.48 -27.51 -1.51
CA ILE A 34 -12.43 -27.30 -0.52
C ILE A 34 -11.12 -26.99 -1.24
N VAL A 35 -10.42 -25.96 -0.78
CA VAL A 35 -9.02 -25.70 -1.12
C VAL A 35 -8.22 -26.04 0.12
N THR A 36 -7.22 -26.90 -0.03
CA THR A 36 -6.43 -27.34 1.13
C THR A 36 -5.25 -26.39 1.38
N PRO A 37 -4.91 -26.09 2.64
CA PRO A 37 -3.71 -25.32 2.95
C PRO A 37 -2.43 -25.92 2.37
N ASP A 38 -2.33 -27.26 2.31
CA ASP A 38 -1.14 -27.96 1.81
C ASP A 38 -0.86 -27.63 0.34
N GLU A 39 -1.88 -27.64 -0.53
CA GLU A 39 -1.74 -27.22 -1.93
C GLU A 39 -1.26 -25.76 -2.04
N MET A 40 -1.75 -24.89 -1.16
CA MET A 40 -1.33 -23.49 -1.13
C MET A 40 0.12 -23.33 -0.66
N TYR A 41 0.56 -24.13 0.32
CA TYR A 41 1.94 -24.13 0.79
C TYR A 41 2.91 -24.59 -0.31
N ASP A 42 2.58 -25.68 -1.00
CA ASP A 42 3.43 -26.26 -2.05
C ASP A 42 3.56 -25.33 -3.26
N GLU A 43 2.48 -24.65 -3.67
CA GLU A 43 2.49 -23.82 -4.87
C GLU A 43 2.98 -22.38 -4.62
N TYR A 44 2.65 -21.80 -3.46
CA TYR A 44 2.87 -20.37 -3.20
C TYR A 44 3.74 -20.06 -1.98
N GLY A 45 3.92 -21.03 -1.07
CA GLY A 45 4.59 -20.84 0.22
C GLY A 45 3.68 -20.26 1.30
N ALA A 46 4.02 -20.55 2.55
CA ALA A 46 3.23 -20.19 3.73
C ALA A 46 2.99 -18.67 3.87
N ASP A 47 4.00 -17.85 3.60
CA ASP A 47 3.89 -16.38 3.75
C ASP A 47 2.94 -15.76 2.71
N THR A 48 2.99 -16.25 1.47
CA THR A 48 2.06 -15.82 0.42
C THR A 48 0.63 -16.14 0.80
N PHE A 49 0.39 -17.38 1.27
CA PHE A 49 -0.95 -17.79 1.68
C PHE A 49 -1.45 -16.99 2.89
N ARG A 50 -0.62 -16.78 3.91
CA ARG A 50 -0.95 -15.93 5.08
C ARG A 50 -1.32 -14.51 4.67
N LEU A 51 -0.54 -13.89 3.78
CA LEU A 51 -0.86 -12.54 3.28
C LEU A 51 -2.17 -12.52 2.51
N TYR A 52 -2.41 -13.52 1.65
CA TYR A 52 -3.64 -13.56 0.87
C TYR A 52 -4.88 -13.59 1.76
N GLU A 53 -4.89 -14.49 2.75
CA GLU A 53 -5.94 -14.57 3.77
C GLU A 53 -6.15 -13.23 4.47
N MET A 54 -5.07 -12.59 4.91
CA MET A 54 -5.13 -11.34 5.69
C MET A 54 -5.41 -10.08 4.83
N SER A 55 -5.21 -10.15 3.51
CA SER A 55 -5.38 -9.01 2.59
C SER A 55 -6.79 -8.87 2.03
N SER A 56 -7.59 -9.95 2.07
CA SER A 56 -8.87 -10.07 1.36
C SER A 56 -10.03 -9.23 1.94
N GLY A 57 -9.75 -8.35 2.89
CA GLY A 57 -10.69 -7.39 3.49
C GLY A 57 -10.62 -7.38 5.02
N PRO A 58 -11.59 -6.72 5.69
CA PRO A 58 -11.71 -6.77 7.15
C PRO A 58 -11.84 -8.21 7.65
N LEU A 59 -11.11 -8.53 8.73
CA LEU A 59 -11.01 -9.88 9.29
C LEU A 59 -12.38 -10.51 9.66
N GLU A 60 -13.33 -9.68 10.11
CA GLU A 60 -14.67 -10.11 10.52
C GLU A 60 -15.62 -10.40 9.35
N ALA A 61 -15.27 -9.99 8.13
CA ALA A 61 -16.13 -10.11 6.98
C ALA A 61 -15.93 -11.45 6.26
N SER A 62 -17.04 -12.10 5.87
CA SER A 62 -16.97 -13.26 4.98
C SER A 62 -16.58 -12.83 3.57
N ARG A 63 -15.67 -13.59 2.95
CA ARG A 63 -15.18 -13.32 1.59
C ARG A 63 -15.21 -14.59 0.74
N PRO A 64 -15.54 -14.49 -0.55
CA PRO A 64 -15.37 -15.61 -1.45
C PRO A 64 -13.88 -15.88 -1.65
N TRP A 65 -13.48 -17.15 -1.53
CA TRP A 65 -12.12 -17.58 -1.86
C TRP A 65 -11.91 -17.54 -3.38
N ASN A 66 -10.77 -17.01 -3.83
CA ASN A 66 -10.37 -17.02 -5.23
C ASN A 66 -8.85 -17.23 -5.37
N THR A 67 -8.43 -18.46 -5.68
CA THR A 67 -7.01 -18.82 -5.83
C THR A 67 -6.28 -17.95 -6.86
N ARG A 68 -6.98 -17.44 -7.89
CA ARG A 68 -6.36 -16.56 -8.91
C ARG A 68 -5.83 -15.25 -8.31
N ASP A 69 -6.36 -14.80 -7.18
CA ASP A 69 -5.98 -13.53 -6.55
C ASP A 69 -4.73 -13.66 -5.65
N VAL A 70 -4.37 -14.89 -5.26
CA VAL A 70 -3.20 -15.21 -4.41
C VAL A 70 -1.91 -14.70 -5.04
N ILE A 71 -1.82 -14.75 -6.38
CA ILE A 71 -0.66 -14.30 -7.15
C ILE A 71 -0.29 -12.83 -6.88
N GLY A 72 -1.27 -12.01 -6.48
CA GLY A 72 -1.03 -10.61 -6.12
C GLY A 72 -0.08 -10.48 -4.93
N MET A 73 -0.30 -11.29 -3.89
CA MET A 73 0.56 -11.31 -2.69
C MET A 73 1.92 -11.93 -2.97
N GLN A 74 1.98 -12.97 -3.81
CA GLN A 74 3.24 -13.56 -4.24
C GLN A 74 4.12 -12.53 -4.95
N ARG A 75 3.55 -11.78 -5.90
CA ARG A 75 4.24 -10.71 -6.63
C ARG A 75 4.66 -9.55 -5.73
N PHE A 76 3.91 -9.28 -4.67
CA PHE A 76 4.33 -8.31 -3.66
C PHE A 76 5.57 -8.80 -2.91
N LEU A 77 5.56 -10.02 -2.35
CA LEU A 77 6.70 -10.59 -1.64
C LEU A 77 7.95 -10.70 -2.51
N GLN A 78 7.81 -11.14 -3.77
CA GLN A 78 8.91 -11.18 -4.73
C GLN A 78 9.52 -9.78 -5.00
N ARG A 79 8.71 -8.72 -5.00
CA ARG A 79 9.21 -7.35 -5.15
C ARG A 79 9.95 -6.88 -3.90
N VAL A 80 9.43 -7.18 -2.70
CA VAL A 80 10.15 -6.93 -1.44
C VAL A 80 11.51 -7.61 -1.46
N TRP A 81 11.54 -8.89 -1.84
CA TRP A 81 12.78 -9.67 -1.96
C TRP A 81 13.78 -9.01 -2.92
N ARG A 82 13.37 -8.70 -4.15
CA ARG A 82 14.24 -8.04 -5.15
C ARG A 82 14.79 -6.68 -4.74
N ASN A 83 14.04 -5.93 -3.92
CA ASN A 83 14.53 -4.65 -3.41
C ASN A 83 15.71 -4.85 -2.43
N MET A 84 15.76 -6.00 -1.73
CA MET A 84 16.74 -6.26 -0.66
C MET A 84 17.83 -7.26 -1.06
N VAL A 85 17.57 -8.11 -2.05
CA VAL A 85 18.45 -9.20 -2.46
C VAL A 85 18.59 -9.20 -3.98
N ASP A 86 19.82 -9.34 -4.45
CA ASP A 86 20.14 -9.57 -5.85
C ASP A 86 19.79 -11.01 -6.25
N GLU A 87 18.90 -11.19 -7.22
CA GLU A 87 18.40 -12.53 -7.60
C GLU A 87 19.45 -13.37 -8.35
N ASP A 88 20.45 -12.75 -8.98
CA ASP A 88 21.49 -13.46 -9.72
C ASP A 88 22.61 -13.96 -8.80
N THR A 89 23.00 -13.14 -7.82
CA THR A 89 24.14 -13.40 -6.94
C THR A 89 23.76 -13.83 -5.52
N GLY A 90 22.51 -13.57 -5.11
CA GLY A 90 22.04 -13.75 -3.74
C GLY A 90 22.62 -12.72 -2.74
N ALA A 91 23.37 -11.72 -3.21
CA ALA A 91 23.97 -10.70 -2.38
C ALA A 91 22.90 -9.72 -1.83
N SER A 92 23.16 -9.15 -0.65
CA SER A 92 22.33 -8.08 -0.12
C SER A 92 22.48 -6.81 -0.96
N ARG A 93 21.35 -6.18 -1.30
CA ARG A 93 21.26 -4.84 -1.88
C ARG A 93 21.13 -3.76 -0.81
N VAL A 94 21.05 -4.15 0.46
CA VAL A 94 20.88 -3.25 1.59
C VAL A 94 22.22 -2.63 1.95
N VAL A 95 22.27 -1.30 2.04
CA VAL A 95 23.48 -0.52 2.31
C VAL A 95 23.22 0.50 3.42
N ASP A 96 24.24 0.82 4.20
CA ASP A 96 24.17 1.84 5.24
C ASP A 96 24.38 3.24 4.63
N THR A 97 23.37 3.70 3.89
CA THR A 97 23.30 5.06 3.36
C THR A 97 21.99 5.72 3.79
N PRO A 98 21.96 7.06 3.92
CA PRO A 98 20.72 7.76 4.20
C PRO A 98 19.75 7.65 3.02
N ALA A 99 18.50 7.32 3.33
CA ALA A 99 17.34 7.49 2.48
C ALA A 99 17.02 8.97 2.23
N THR A 100 16.32 9.22 1.14
CA THR A 100 15.76 10.54 0.83
C THR A 100 14.80 11.02 1.92
N PRO A 101 14.70 12.34 2.17
CA PRO A 101 13.75 12.90 3.13
C PRO A 101 12.30 12.44 2.88
N GLU A 102 11.91 12.30 1.62
CA GLU A 102 10.58 11.88 1.20
C GLU A 102 10.31 10.42 1.60
N LEU A 103 11.24 9.50 1.32
CA LEU A 103 11.11 8.09 1.69
C LEU A 103 11.15 7.90 3.21
N ARG A 104 11.97 8.68 3.92
CA ARG A 104 12.00 8.69 5.38
C ARG A 104 10.65 9.14 5.94
N LYS A 105 10.10 10.27 5.49
CA LYS A 105 8.76 10.72 5.91
C LYS A 105 7.68 9.68 5.64
N LEU A 106 7.70 9.05 4.46
CA LEU A 106 6.78 7.98 4.12
C LEU A 106 6.91 6.81 5.10
N LEU A 107 8.12 6.34 5.39
CA LEU A 107 8.35 5.24 6.33
C LEU A 107 7.70 5.52 7.69
N HIS A 108 7.91 6.70 8.27
CA HIS A 108 7.35 6.99 9.61
C HIS A 108 5.83 7.05 9.60
N ARG A 109 5.18 7.54 8.53
CA ARG A 109 3.72 7.44 8.35
C ARG A 109 3.26 5.99 8.25
N MET A 110 4.01 5.15 7.54
CA MET A 110 3.71 3.73 7.41
C MET A 110 3.85 3.01 8.75
N ILE A 111 4.88 3.29 9.54
CA ILE A 111 5.05 2.73 10.88
C ILE A 111 3.87 3.09 11.79
N GLU A 112 3.46 4.37 11.84
CA GLU A 112 2.29 4.81 12.62
C GLU A 112 1.02 4.08 12.16
N GLY A 113 0.73 4.13 10.86
CA GLY A 113 -0.49 3.58 10.29
C GLY A 113 -0.59 2.07 10.39
N ILE A 114 0.51 1.35 10.15
CA ILE A 114 0.58 -0.11 10.26
C ILE A 114 0.42 -0.54 11.71
N ARG A 115 1.07 0.14 12.66
CA ARG A 115 0.91 -0.15 14.10
C ARG A 115 -0.56 -0.01 14.51
N SER A 116 -1.18 1.13 14.21
CA SER A 116 -2.60 1.38 14.52
C SER A 116 -3.53 0.35 13.87
N ASP A 117 -3.23 -0.09 12.65
CA ASP A 117 -4.00 -1.11 11.95
C ASP A 117 -3.83 -2.50 12.56
N MET A 118 -2.60 -2.89 12.92
CA MET A 118 -2.35 -4.16 13.59
C MET A 118 -3.01 -4.22 14.97
N ASP A 119 -2.92 -3.15 15.77
CA ASP A 119 -3.58 -3.05 17.07
C ASP A 119 -5.11 -3.18 16.94
N GLY A 120 -5.67 -2.69 15.82
CA GLY A 120 -7.08 -2.79 15.49
C GLY A 120 -7.48 -4.02 14.66
N LEU A 121 -6.57 -4.99 14.46
CA LEU A 121 -6.78 -6.19 13.63
C LEU A 121 -7.21 -5.90 12.18
N ARG A 122 -6.84 -4.73 11.64
CA ARG A 122 -7.09 -4.29 10.26
C ARG A 122 -5.92 -4.67 9.35
N PHE A 123 -5.64 -5.97 9.25
CA PHE A 123 -4.47 -6.48 8.52
C PHE A 123 -4.49 -6.11 7.03
N ASN A 124 -5.66 -6.08 6.39
CA ASN A 124 -5.79 -5.71 4.99
C ASN A 124 -5.29 -4.28 4.71
N THR A 125 -5.58 -3.32 5.59
CA THR A 125 -5.11 -1.94 5.43
C THR A 125 -3.66 -1.77 5.85
N ALA A 126 -3.15 -2.59 6.77
CA ALA A 126 -1.71 -2.67 7.08
C ALA A 126 -0.91 -3.21 5.87
N ILE A 127 -1.40 -4.25 5.21
CA ILE A 127 -0.79 -4.82 3.99
C ILE A 127 -0.80 -3.80 2.85
N ALA A 128 -1.89 -3.05 2.67
CA ALA A 128 -1.95 -1.99 1.68
C ALA A 128 -0.86 -0.92 1.91
N LYS A 129 -0.60 -0.54 3.17
CA LYS A 129 0.49 0.37 3.55
C LYS A 129 1.89 -0.22 3.30
N LEU A 130 2.09 -1.51 3.58
CA LEU A 130 3.34 -2.21 3.23
C LEU A 130 3.59 -2.21 1.71
N ILE A 131 2.54 -2.42 0.90
CA ILE A 131 2.62 -2.35 -0.56
C ILE A 131 2.98 -0.94 -1.01
N GLU A 132 2.37 0.10 -0.42
CA GLU A 132 2.67 1.50 -0.70
C GLU A 132 4.14 1.84 -0.42
N LEU A 133 4.63 1.48 0.78
CA LEU A 133 6.04 1.67 1.15
C LEU A 133 6.97 0.95 0.19
N ASN A 134 6.65 -0.31 -0.16
CA ASN A 134 7.47 -1.08 -1.08
C ASN A 134 7.50 -0.49 -2.49
N ASN A 135 6.38 0.08 -2.96
CA ASN A 135 6.35 0.74 -4.27
C ASN A 135 7.27 1.97 -4.30
N ALA A 136 7.30 2.78 -3.24
CA ALA A 136 8.24 3.89 -3.11
C ALA A 136 9.69 3.39 -3.03
N LEU A 137 9.95 2.35 -2.23
CA LEU A 137 11.27 1.74 -2.13
C LEU A 137 11.76 1.17 -3.47
N THR A 138 10.89 0.54 -4.26
CA THR A 138 11.25 0.04 -5.60
C THR A 138 11.70 1.17 -6.52
N GLN A 139 11.09 2.36 -6.44
CA GLN A 139 11.53 3.51 -7.23
C GLN A 139 12.91 4.00 -6.79
N GLU A 140 13.14 4.11 -5.47
CA GLU A 140 14.44 4.49 -4.91
C GLU A 140 15.53 3.48 -5.30
N ALA A 141 15.27 2.17 -5.10
CA ALA A 141 16.21 1.11 -5.41
C ALA A 141 16.54 1.03 -6.90
N ALA A 142 15.57 1.32 -7.78
CA ALA A 142 15.82 1.44 -9.21
C ALA A 142 16.70 2.66 -9.56
N ALA A 143 16.56 3.77 -8.82
CA ALA A 143 17.32 4.99 -9.05
C ALA A 143 18.76 4.92 -8.50
N THR A 144 18.95 4.31 -7.33
CA THR A 144 20.24 4.27 -6.61
C THR A 144 20.99 2.95 -6.79
N GLY A 145 20.30 1.90 -7.25
CA GLY A 145 20.82 0.53 -7.31
C GLY A 145 20.89 -0.19 -5.96
N SER A 146 20.41 0.43 -4.88
CA SER A 146 20.53 -0.11 -3.51
C SER A 146 19.35 0.28 -2.63
N THR A 147 19.20 -0.40 -1.50
CA THR A 147 18.16 -0.12 -0.50
C THR A 147 18.80 0.42 0.78
N PRO A 148 18.39 1.60 1.27
CA PRO A 148 18.88 2.12 2.54
C PRO A 148 18.52 1.21 3.72
N LEU A 149 19.50 0.92 4.60
CA LEU A 149 19.31 0.09 5.80
C LEU A 149 18.23 0.67 6.73
N GLU A 150 18.17 2.01 6.86
CA GLU A 150 17.16 2.69 7.69
C GLU A 150 15.72 2.48 7.21
N ILE A 151 15.52 2.04 5.96
CA ILE A 151 14.20 1.66 5.40
C ILE A 151 14.01 0.15 5.45
N ALA A 152 15.05 -0.62 5.10
CA ALA A 152 14.99 -2.08 5.02
C ALA A 152 14.63 -2.71 6.36
N SER A 153 15.33 -2.32 7.44
CA SER A 153 15.14 -2.92 8.76
C SER A 153 13.71 -2.71 9.27
N PRO A 154 13.15 -1.48 9.30
CA PRO A 154 11.74 -1.29 9.67
C PRO A 154 10.75 -2.02 8.76
N MET A 155 10.98 -2.09 7.44
CA MET A 155 10.13 -2.85 6.52
C MET A 155 10.09 -4.34 6.89
N ILE A 156 11.23 -4.94 7.22
CA ILE A 156 11.34 -6.34 7.66
C ILE A 156 10.56 -6.57 8.96
N HIS A 157 10.73 -5.70 9.96
CA HIS A 157 9.98 -5.82 11.22
C HIS A 157 8.47 -5.68 11.02
N MET A 158 8.02 -4.72 10.19
CA MET A 158 6.60 -4.52 9.92
C MET A 158 5.99 -5.69 9.13
N LEU A 159 6.80 -6.43 8.37
CA LEU A 159 6.36 -7.58 7.60
C LEU A 159 6.30 -8.87 8.44
N ALA A 160 7.17 -9.01 9.44
CA ALA A 160 7.34 -10.23 10.24
C ALA A 160 6.05 -10.83 10.85
N PRO A 161 5.09 -10.05 11.38
CA PRO A 161 3.85 -10.62 11.91
C PRO A 161 3.02 -11.37 10.85
N LEU A 162 3.14 -10.97 9.59
CA LEU A 162 2.38 -11.50 8.46
C LEU A 162 3.18 -12.55 7.67
N CYS A 163 4.48 -12.31 7.48
CA CYS A 163 5.39 -13.13 6.69
C CYS A 163 6.66 -13.48 7.49
N PRO A 164 6.54 -14.30 8.55
CA PRO A 164 7.66 -14.53 9.47
C PRO A 164 8.85 -15.22 8.80
N HIS A 165 8.62 -16.09 7.82
CA HIS A 165 9.71 -16.87 7.21
C HIS A 165 10.60 -15.98 6.34
N MET A 166 10.00 -15.18 5.45
CA MET A 166 10.74 -14.25 4.61
C MET A 166 11.38 -13.14 5.44
N ALA A 167 10.71 -12.67 6.50
CA ALA A 167 11.27 -11.66 7.39
C ALA A 167 12.52 -12.15 8.15
N GLU A 168 12.50 -13.37 8.70
CA GLU A 168 13.66 -13.97 9.37
C GLU A 168 14.83 -14.22 8.40
N GLU A 169 14.55 -14.70 7.18
CA GLU A 169 15.59 -14.89 6.16
C GLU A 169 16.24 -13.55 5.77
N LEU A 170 15.45 -12.50 5.57
CA LEU A 170 15.96 -11.16 5.28
C LEU A 170 16.74 -10.59 6.46
N TRP A 171 16.26 -10.80 7.69
CA TRP A 171 16.93 -10.38 8.92
C TRP A 171 18.32 -11.04 9.08
N GLY A 172 18.40 -12.35 8.86
CA GLY A 172 19.68 -13.06 8.85
C GLY A 172 20.64 -12.55 7.78
N ARG A 173 20.13 -12.21 6.59
CA ARG A 173 20.93 -11.60 5.49
C ARG A 173 21.46 -10.21 5.80
N LEU A 174 20.84 -9.48 6.71
CA LEU A 174 21.38 -8.23 7.26
C LEU A 174 22.50 -8.47 8.30
N GLY A 175 22.83 -9.73 8.60
CA GLY A 175 23.92 -10.12 9.50
C GLY A 175 23.48 -10.35 10.94
N HIS A 176 22.17 -10.36 11.23
CA HIS A 176 21.66 -10.64 12.56
C HIS A 176 21.67 -12.14 12.85
N SER A 177 22.15 -12.52 14.04
CA SER A 177 22.22 -13.92 14.49
C SER A 177 21.08 -14.32 15.42
N GLN A 178 20.34 -13.36 15.94
CA GLN A 178 19.19 -13.56 16.81
C GLN A 178 17.89 -13.46 16.01
N THR A 179 16.87 -14.19 16.44
CA THR A 179 15.54 -14.16 15.83
C THR A 179 14.92 -12.78 15.88
N LEU A 180 14.34 -12.35 14.77
CA LEU A 180 13.58 -11.11 14.64
C LEU A 180 12.36 -11.09 15.56
N THR A 181 11.83 -12.25 15.93
CA THR A 181 10.58 -12.41 16.70
C THR A 181 10.56 -11.62 18.02
N PHE A 182 11.71 -11.45 18.67
CA PHE A 182 11.79 -10.75 19.97
C PHE A 182 12.25 -9.29 19.86
N GLU A 183 12.51 -8.82 18.64
CA GLU A 183 12.88 -7.44 18.42
C GLU A 183 11.66 -6.50 18.57
N PRO A 184 11.86 -5.26 19.06
CA PRO A 184 10.76 -4.32 19.19
C PRO A 184 10.20 -3.92 17.83
N PHE A 185 8.88 -3.70 17.79
CA PHE A 185 8.24 -3.14 16.60
C PHE A 185 8.72 -1.68 16.37
N PRO A 186 8.97 -1.25 15.12
CA PRO A 186 9.50 0.08 14.82
C PRO A 186 8.68 1.21 15.42
N VAL A 187 9.35 2.28 15.83
CA VAL A 187 8.72 3.47 16.43
C VAL A 187 8.82 4.62 15.42
N PHE A 188 7.71 5.31 15.19
CA PHE A 188 7.69 6.46 14.30
C PHE A 188 8.14 7.73 15.03
N ASP A 189 8.61 8.73 14.28
CA ASP A 189 8.91 10.06 14.79
C ASP A 189 7.72 10.98 14.48
N PRO A 190 7.02 11.50 15.49
CA PRO A 190 5.89 12.42 15.28
C PRO A 190 6.25 13.66 14.44
N GLN A 191 7.51 14.11 14.45
CA GLN A 191 7.93 15.27 13.65
C GLN A 191 7.91 14.97 12.14
N LEU A 192 8.13 13.72 11.74
CA LEU A 192 8.12 13.30 10.34
C LEU A 192 6.71 13.02 9.78
N LEU A 193 5.69 13.02 10.65
CA LEU A 193 4.29 13.00 10.25
C LEU A 193 3.78 14.38 9.83
N ILE A 194 4.48 15.45 10.21
CA ILE A 194 4.10 16.81 9.84
C ILE A 194 4.47 17.03 8.37
N ASP A 195 3.45 17.25 7.55
CA ASP A 195 3.65 17.74 6.19
C ASP A 195 4.19 19.16 6.24
N ASP A 196 5.29 19.44 5.53
CA ASP A 196 5.83 20.80 5.44
C ASP A 196 4.96 21.67 4.55
N THR A 197 4.18 21.05 3.67
CA THR A 197 3.31 21.71 2.70
C THR A 197 1.92 21.08 2.66
N PHE A 198 0.91 21.89 2.40
CA PHE A 198 -0.45 21.47 2.16
C PHE A 198 -0.86 21.87 0.74
N GLU A 199 -1.49 20.94 0.02
CA GLU A 199 -2.05 21.20 -1.31
C GLU A 199 -3.55 21.51 -1.20
N TYR A 200 -3.91 22.78 -1.41
CA TYR A 200 -5.29 23.22 -1.50
C TYR A 200 -5.86 22.91 -2.89
N PRO A 201 -6.87 22.02 -3.03
CA PRO A 201 -7.67 21.99 -4.24
C PRO A 201 -8.45 23.30 -4.36
N VAL A 202 -8.26 23.99 -5.49
CA VAL A 202 -8.91 25.26 -5.79
C VAL A 202 -10.09 25.02 -6.71
N GLN A 203 -11.28 25.39 -6.23
CA GLN A 203 -12.56 25.22 -6.91
C GLN A 203 -13.13 26.57 -7.37
N ILE A 204 -13.84 26.55 -8.49
CA ILE A 204 -14.70 27.66 -8.92
C ILE A 204 -16.10 27.11 -9.09
N ASN A 205 -17.07 27.65 -8.34
CA ASN A 205 -18.44 27.13 -8.24
C ASN A 205 -18.47 25.59 -8.04
N GLY A 206 -17.61 25.09 -7.14
CA GLY A 206 -17.55 23.67 -6.77
C GLY A 206 -16.79 22.75 -7.73
N LYS A 207 -16.29 23.23 -8.87
CA LYS A 207 -15.46 22.44 -9.79
C LYS A 207 -13.97 22.74 -9.60
N VAL A 208 -13.14 21.73 -9.41
CA VAL A 208 -11.68 21.88 -9.28
C VAL A 208 -11.08 22.44 -10.57
N ARG A 209 -10.19 23.43 -10.43
CA ARG A 209 -9.50 24.14 -11.53
C ARG A 209 -7.99 24.22 -11.35
N SER A 210 -7.53 24.31 -10.10
CA SER A 210 -6.10 24.29 -9.79
C SER A 210 -5.85 23.57 -8.45
N ARG A 211 -4.58 23.36 -8.14
CA ARG A 211 -4.07 22.81 -6.89
C ARG A 211 -2.93 23.72 -6.44
N LEU A 212 -3.11 24.41 -5.32
CA LEU A 212 -2.13 25.35 -4.77
C LEU A 212 -1.37 24.66 -3.64
N VAL A 213 -0.06 24.49 -3.80
CA VAL A 213 0.83 23.96 -2.75
C VAL A 213 1.40 25.13 -1.95
N VAL A 214 1.23 25.13 -0.63
CA VAL A 214 1.77 26.15 0.29
C VAL A 214 2.37 25.49 1.52
N PRO A 215 3.29 26.14 2.26
CA PRO A 215 3.73 25.64 3.54
C PRO A 215 2.57 25.39 4.51
N THR A 216 2.62 24.31 5.28
CA THR A 216 1.63 24.02 6.32
C THR A 216 1.65 25.15 7.35
N GLY A 217 0.48 25.62 7.76
CA GLY A 217 0.35 26.78 8.65
C GLY A 217 0.40 28.15 7.96
N THR A 218 0.50 28.20 6.62
CA THR A 218 0.30 29.46 5.86
C THR A 218 -1.04 30.09 6.23
N ASP A 219 -1.03 31.38 6.54
CA ASP A 219 -2.23 32.10 6.94
C ASP A 219 -3.25 32.22 5.80
N LEU A 220 -4.53 32.31 6.15
CA LEU A 220 -5.63 32.24 5.18
C LEU A 220 -5.62 33.42 4.20
N ALA A 221 -5.12 34.59 4.61
CA ALA A 221 -5.04 35.76 3.74
C ALA A 221 -3.97 35.54 2.65
N THR A 222 -2.81 34.99 3.03
CA THR A 222 -1.77 34.59 2.09
C THR A 222 -2.24 33.50 1.13
N VAL A 223 -2.94 32.48 1.63
CA VAL A 223 -3.54 31.43 0.77
C VAL A 223 -4.51 32.05 -0.24
N GLN A 224 -5.39 32.94 0.20
CA GLN A 224 -6.33 33.63 -0.68
C GLN A 224 -5.62 34.47 -1.74
N ALA A 225 -4.58 35.21 -1.37
CA ALA A 225 -3.81 36.03 -2.31
C ALA A 225 -3.12 35.16 -3.39
N LEU A 226 -2.51 34.04 -2.99
CA LEU A 226 -1.85 33.10 -3.91
C LEU A 226 -2.85 32.43 -4.85
N VAL A 227 -4.05 32.08 -4.38
CA VAL A 227 -5.11 31.53 -5.24
C VAL A 227 -5.58 32.55 -6.28
N LEU A 228 -5.72 33.82 -5.90
CA LEU A 228 -6.18 34.88 -6.81
C LEU A 228 -5.11 35.28 -7.84
N SER A 229 -3.83 34.98 -7.59
CA SER A 229 -2.74 35.21 -8.53
C SER A 229 -2.38 33.98 -9.38
N ASP A 230 -2.98 32.81 -9.12
CA ASP A 230 -2.74 31.58 -9.87
C ASP A 230 -3.18 31.75 -11.35
N PRO A 231 -2.27 31.56 -12.34
CA PRO A 231 -2.59 31.69 -13.76
C PRO A 231 -3.76 30.81 -14.23
N LYS A 232 -3.90 29.58 -13.70
CA LYS A 232 -5.00 28.67 -14.05
C LYS A 232 -6.33 29.18 -13.51
N VAL A 233 -6.31 29.78 -12.32
CA VAL A 233 -7.50 30.37 -11.70
C VAL A 233 -7.90 31.63 -12.46
N LEU A 234 -6.96 32.53 -12.74
CA LEU A 234 -7.20 33.75 -13.53
C LEU A 234 -7.79 33.43 -14.91
N ALA A 235 -7.22 32.45 -15.62
CA ALA A 235 -7.76 31.98 -16.89
C ALA A 235 -9.18 31.42 -16.77
N ALA A 236 -9.46 30.65 -15.71
CA ALA A 236 -10.77 30.06 -15.47
C ALA A 236 -11.82 31.09 -15.01
N LEU A 237 -11.41 32.21 -14.41
CA LEU A 237 -12.29 33.32 -14.05
C LEU A 237 -12.70 34.18 -15.26
N GLY A 238 -11.91 34.20 -16.33
CA GLY A 238 -12.26 34.88 -17.57
C GLY A 238 -12.56 36.37 -17.39
N GLY A 239 -11.88 37.05 -16.46
CA GLY A 239 -12.09 38.46 -16.13
C GLY A 239 -13.22 38.75 -15.13
N GLN A 240 -13.95 37.73 -14.65
CA GLN A 240 -14.94 37.91 -13.59
C GLN A 240 -14.26 38.01 -12.22
N THR A 241 -14.75 38.92 -11.38
CA THR A 241 -14.34 39.00 -9.98
C THR A 241 -15.21 38.07 -9.12
N PRO A 242 -14.63 37.17 -8.31
CA PRO A 242 -15.40 36.33 -7.39
C PRO A 242 -16.19 37.19 -6.40
N LYS A 243 -17.48 36.87 -6.20
CA LYS A 243 -18.30 37.46 -5.14
C LYS A 243 -17.83 37.08 -3.75
N LYS A 244 -17.29 35.86 -3.61
CA LYS A 244 -16.79 35.33 -2.34
C LYS A 244 -15.64 34.36 -2.59
N VAL A 245 -14.61 34.46 -1.77
CA VAL A 245 -13.55 33.44 -1.67
C VAL A 245 -13.72 32.75 -0.32
N VAL A 246 -13.89 31.43 -0.35
CA VAL A 246 -14.06 30.60 0.85
C VAL A 246 -12.82 29.74 1.00
N VAL A 247 -11.98 30.05 1.98
CA VAL A 247 -10.85 29.21 2.38
C VAL A 247 -11.32 28.34 3.53
N VAL A 248 -11.30 27.02 3.34
CA VAL A 248 -11.51 26.05 4.42
C VAL A 248 -10.12 25.54 4.83
N PRO A 249 -9.59 25.94 6.00
CA PRO A 249 -8.23 25.61 6.42
C PRO A 249 -7.97 24.11 6.35
N GLY A 250 -6.84 23.72 5.75
CA GLY A 250 -6.44 22.31 5.62
C GLY A 250 -7.41 21.46 4.79
N ARG A 251 -8.25 22.07 3.93
CA ARG A 251 -9.21 21.32 3.13
C ARG A 251 -9.31 21.78 1.67
N MET A 252 -9.71 23.03 1.42
CA MET A 252 -9.94 23.52 0.04
C MET A 252 -10.10 25.04 -0.02
N VAL A 253 -9.98 25.60 -1.23
CA VAL A 253 -10.39 26.97 -1.53
C VAL A 253 -11.48 26.95 -2.60
N ASN A 254 -12.59 27.66 -2.39
CA ASN A 254 -13.67 27.77 -3.37
C ASN A 254 -13.98 29.24 -3.69
N LEU A 255 -13.95 29.57 -4.98
CA LEU A 255 -14.31 30.87 -5.51
C LEU A 255 -15.75 30.79 -6.02
N VAL A 256 -16.60 31.66 -5.47
CA VAL A 256 -18.00 31.78 -5.88
C VAL A 256 -18.12 32.99 -6.81
N LEU A 257 -18.62 32.76 -8.03
CA LEU A 257 -18.88 33.82 -9.01
C LEU A 257 -20.22 34.53 -8.80
#